data_AF-A0A371LTT6-F1
#
_entry.id   AF-A0A371LTT6-F1
#
_cell.length_a   1.000
_cell.length_b   1.000
_cell.length_c   1.000
_cell.angle_alpha   90.00
_cell.angle_beta   90.00
_cell.angle_gamma   90.00
#
_symmetry.space_group_name_H-M   'P 1'
#
loop_
_entity.id
_entity.type
_entity.pdbx_description
1 polymer ?
#
loop_
_entity_poly.entity_id
_entity_poly.type
_entity_poly.pdbx_seq_one_letter_code
_entity_poly.pdbx_strand_id
1 'polypeptide(L)'
;MESVLQYVSEGFFGEVPETVHEKAVHLMRLLVADHPFVDGNKRTALRTVVVFYMLNGYLFDYGDEIRALLHRFATDEAAVDIQTAVIYFRACARRN
;
A
#
# COMPACT_ATOMS: atom_id res chain seq x y z
N MET A 1 7.05 -0.53 18.95
CA MET A 1 6.48 -1.88 18.67
C MET A 1 5.05 -2.02 19.18
N GLU A 2 4.56 -1.18 20.11
CA GLU A 2 3.14 -1.13 20.50
C GLU A 2 2.21 -0.57 19.42
N SER A 3 2.72 0.31 18.54
CA SER A 3 1.89 0.96 17.50
C SER A 3 1.28 -0.03 16.50
N VAL A 4 1.99 -1.09 16.09
CA VAL A 4 1.52 -2.02 15.04
C VAL A 4 0.28 -2.81 15.47
N LEU A 5 0.16 -3.15 16.76
CA LEU A 5 -0.98 -3.93 17.26
C LEU A 5 -2.24 -3.09 17.40
N GLN A 6 -2.12 -1.86 17.92
CA GLN A 6 -3.23 -0.91 18.00
C GLN A 6 -3.69 -0.46 16.60
N TYR A 7 -2.73 -0.34 15.69
CA TYR A 7 -2.92 -0.04 14.27
C TYR A 7 -3.70 -1.12 13.51
N VAL A 8 -3.52 -2.40 13.86
CA VAL A 8 -4.28 -3.53 13.29
C VAL A 8 -5.69 -3.63 13.90
N SER A 9 -5.88 -3.20 15.16
CA SER A 9 -7.17 -3.34 15.86
C SER A 9 -8.18 -2.21 15.61
N GLU A 10 -7.73 -0.98 15.35
CA GLU A 10 -8.63 0.20 15.30
C GLU A 10 -9.19 0.51 13.90
N GLY A 11 -8.67 -0.12 12.85
CA GLY A 11 -9.00 0.29 11.48
C GLY A 11 -8.34 1.62 11.14
N PHE A 12 -8.07 1.80 9.85
CA PHE A 12 -7.25 2.86 9.32
C PHE A 12 -7.94 4.23 9.55
N PHE A 13 -7.48 5.08 10.47
CA PHE A 13 -7.94 6.48 10.53
C PHE A 13 -9.48 6.69 10.51
N GLY A 14 -10.26 5.81 11.15
CA GLY A 14 -11.73 5.92 11.17
C GLY A 14 -12.46 5.44 9.89
N GLU A 15 -11.73 4.97 8.87
CA GLU A 15 -12.28 4.25 7.72
C GLU A 15 -11.78 2.80 7.75
N VAL A 16 -12.71 1.84 7.73
CA VAL A 16 -12.34 0.43 7.56
C VAL A 16 -12.12 0.23 6.06
N PRO A 17 -10.90 -0.09 5.59
CA PRO A 17 -10.68 -0.33 4.17
C PRO A 17 -11.55 -1.51 3.71
N GLU A 18 -12.52 -1.26 2.84
CA GLU A 18 -13.53 -2.26 2.49
C GLU A 18 -13.02 -3.17 1.37
N THR A 19 -12.26 -2.59 0.43
CA THR A 19 -11.77 -3.28 -0.76
C THR A 19 -10.33 -3.78 -0.61
N VAL A 20 -9.98 -4.80 -1.39
CA VAL A 20 -8.59 -5.30 -1.52
C VAL A 20 -7.66 -4.16 -1.96
N HIS A 21 -8.13 -3.24 -2.81
CA HIS A 21 -7.32 -2.14 -3.32
C HIS A 21 -6.99 -1.10 -2.24
N GLU A 22 -7.96 -0.70 -1.42
CA GLU A 22 -7.74 0.21 -0.28
C GLU A 22 -6.76 -0.40 0.71
N LYS A 23 -6.97 -1.66 1.09
CA LYS A 23 -6.04 -2.39 1.97
C LYS A 23 -4.62 -2.41 1.41
N ALA A 24 -4.46 -2.65 0.11
CA ALA A 24 -3.17 -2.68 -0.55
C ALA A 24 -2.48 -1.31 -0.59
N VAL A 25 -3.21 -0.22 -0.87
CA VAL A 25 -2.67 1.15 -0.85
C VAL A 25 -2.20 1.51 0.55
N HIS A 26 -3.02 1.23 1.56
CA HIS A 26 -2.69 1.47 2.95
C HIS A 26 -1.48 0.66 3.43
N LEU A 27 -1.40 -0.61 3.03
CA LEU A 27 -0.24 -1.46 3.30
C LEU A 27 1.05 -0.90 2.68
N MET A 28 0.98 -0.41 1.44
CA MET A 28 2.13 0.25 0.79
C MET A 28 2.51 1.53 1.52
N ARG A 29 1.54 2.40 1.82
CA ARG A 29 1.75 3.67 2.53
C ARG A 29 2.55 3.43 3.82
N LEU A 30 2.10 2.53 4.68
CA LEU A 30 2.77 2.24 5.96
C LEU A 30 4.19 1.74 5.79
N LEU A 31 4.39 0.74 4.93
CA LEU A 31 5.71 0.12 4.75
C LEU A 31 6.72 1.09 4.16
N VAL A 32 6.24 2.09 3.40
CA VAL A 32 7.09 3.15 2.84
C VAL A 32 7.30 4.27 3.85
N ALA A 33 6.25 4.81 4.46
CA ALA A 33 6.30 6.02 5.29
C ALA A 33 6.88 5.75 6.68
N ASP A 34 6.51 4.63 7.32
CA ASP A 34 6.95 4.32 8.69
C ASP A 34 8.39 3.77 8.73
N HIS A 35 8.97 3.48 7.56
CA HIS A 35 10.34 2.97 7.39
C HIS A 35 10.76 1.89 8.42
N PRO A 36 10.00 0.78 8.56
CA PRO A 36 10.25 -0.21 9.61
C PRO A 36 11.56 -1.00 9.43
N PHE A 37 12.19 -0.92 8.25
CA PHE A 37 13.47 -1.56 7.96
C PHE A 37 14.59 -0.52 7.82
N VAL A 38 15.83 -0.95 8.11
CA VAL A 38 17.04 -0.13 7.97
C VAL A 38 17.23 0.40 6.53
N ASP A 39 16.90 -0.43 5.53
CA ASP A 39 16.84 -0.05 4.12
C ASP A 39 15.85 -0.97 3.38
N GLY A 40 15.52 -0.64 2.14
CA GLY A 40 14.71 -1.47 1.25
C GLY A 40 13.20 -1.31 1.44
N ASN A 41 12.74 -0.38 2.28
CA ASN A 41 11.32 -0.13 2.59
C ASN A 41 10.42 -0.10 1.33
N LYS A 42 10.78 0.68 0.31
CA LYS A 42 10.04 0.75 -0.97
C LYS A 42 9.97 -0.59 -1.72
N ARG A 43 11.06 -1.36 -1.70
CA ARG A 43 11.14 -2.66 -2.36
C ARG A 43 10.29 -3.69 -1.62
N THR A 44 10.38 -3.70 -0.29
CA THR A 44 9.57 -4.56 0.57
C THR A 44 8.09 -4.22 0.44
N ALA A 45 7.71 -2.94 0.47
CA ALA A 45 6.34 -2.50 0.28
C ALA A 45 5.74 -2.99 -1.05
N LEU A 46 6.47 -2.83 -2.15
CA LEU A 46 6.04 -3.30 -3.47
C LEU A 46 5.87 -4.82 -3.52
N ARG A 47 6.84 -5.58 -2.98
CA ARG A 47 6.76 -7.06 -2.92
C ARG A 47 5.60 -7.53 -2.05
N THR A 48 5.37 -6.87 -0.92
CA THR A 48 4.27 -7.17 -0.02
C THR A 48 2.92 -6.93 -0.70
N VAL A 49 2.75 -5.82 -1.43
CA VAL A 49 1.51 -5.59 -2.21
C VAL A 49 1.30 -6.66 -3.28
N VAL A 50 2.34 -7.05 -4.02
CA VAL A 50 2.23 -8.12 -5.01
C VAL A 50 1.76 -9.43 -4.37
N VAL A 51 2.38 -9.86 -3.26
CA VAL A 51 1.98 -11.06 -2.55
C VAL A 51 0.56 -10.93 -1.99
N PHE A 52 0.20 -9.76 -1.45
CA PHE A 52 -1.15 -9.50 -0.94
C PHE A 52 -2.21 -9.67 -2.02
N TYR A 53 -2.00 -9.14 -3.23
CA TYR A 53 -2.90 -9.36 -4.35
C TYR A 53 -2.98 -10.83 -4.78
N MET A 54 -1.85 -11.53 -4.84
CA MET A 54 -1.81 -12.96 -5.16
C MET A 54 -2.66 -13.78 -4.17
N LEU A 55 -2.54 -13.50 -2.87
CA LEU A 55 -3.34 -14.16 -1.83
C LEU A 55 -4.85 -13.85 -1.93
N ASN A 56 -5.21 -12.74 -2.56
CA ASN A 56 -6.60 -12.34 -2.82
C ASN A 56 -7.11 -12.76 -4.21
N GLY A 57 -6.36 -13.57 -4.97
CA GLY A 57 -6.78 -14.07 -6.28
C GLY A 57 -6.61 -13.09 -7.44
N TYR A 58 -5.71 -12.12 -7.29
CA TYR A 58 -5.38 -11.14 -8.33
C TYR A 58 -3.91 -11.20 -8.72
N LEU A 59 -3.65 -10.90 -9.98
CA LEU A 59 -2.35 -10.44 -10.46
C LEU A 59 -2.28 -8.91 -10.32
N PHE A 60 -1.17 -8.40 -9.78
CA PHE A 60 -0.89 -6.97 -9.71
C PHE A 60 0.09 -6.57 -10.81
N ASP A 61 -0.44 -6.11 -11.94
CA ASP A 61 0.28 -5.68 -13.14
C ASP A 61 0.51 -4.16 -13.09
N TYR A 62 1.71 -3.74 -12.66
CA TYR A 62 2.06 -2.35 -12.45
C TYR A 62 3.13 -1.87 -13.43
N GLY A 63 3.01 -0.62 -13.87
CA GLY A 63 3.99 0.07 -14.70
C GLY A 63 5.02 0.86 -13.88
N ASP A 64 5.79 1.70 -14.56
CA ASP A 64 6.83 2.53 -13.94
C ASP A 64 6.26 3.62 -13.02
N GLU A 65 4.98 3.97 -13.16
CA GLU A 65 4.24 4.95 -12.36
C GLU A 65 4.26 4.58 -10.86
N ILE A 66 4.36 3.29 -10.53
CA ILE A 66 4.47 2.84 -9.14
C ILE A 66 5.67 3.48 -8.43
N ARG A 67 6.76 3.76 -9.16
CA ARG A 67 7.97 4.35 -8.57
C ARG A 67 7.72 5.77 -8.09
N ALA A 68 6.93 6.54 -8.84
CA ALA A 68 6.54 7.89 -8.45
C ALA A 68 5.64 7.86 -7.20
N LEU A 69 4.69 6.93 -7.14
CA LEU A 69 3.84 6.76 -5.95
C LEU A 69 4.64 6.34 -4.71
N LEU A 70 5.54 5.35 -4.84
CA LEU A 70 6.46 4.94 -3.77
C LEU A 70 7.35 6.10 -3.32
N HIS A 71 7.80 6.95 -4.24
CA HIS A 71 8.60 8.12 -3.89
C HIS A 71 7.77 9.13 -3.09
N ARG A 72 6.55 9.45 -3.55
CA ARG A 72 5.65 10.39 -2.87
C ARG A 72 5.28 9.91 -1.47
N PHE A 73 4.98 8.62 -1.27
CA PHE A 73 4.76 8.07 0.06
C PHE A 73 5.98 8.21 0.98
N ALA A 74 7.21 8.18 0.44
CA ALA A 74 8.42 8.32 1.24
C ALA A 74 8.77 9.77 1.58
N THR A 75 8.36 10.74 0.77
CA THR A 75 8.80 12.15 0.89
C THR A 75 7.72 13.12 1.33
N ASP A 76 6.47 12.89 0.91
CA ASP A 76 5.34 13.78 1.16
C ASP A 76 4.05 12.95 1.20
N GLU A 77 3.97 12.08 2.20
CA GLU A 77 2.88 11.13 2.38
C GLU A 77 1.52 11.85 2.49
N ALA A 78 1.47 12.96 3.23
CA ALA A 78 0.24 13.72 3.48
C ALA A 78 -0.33 14.36 2.18
N ALA A 79 0.49 14.61 1.18
CA ALA A 79 0.06 15.11 -0.13
C ALA A 79 -0.37 14.00 -1.10
N VAL A 80 -0.33 12.72 -0.71
CA VAL A 80 -0.82 11.62 -1.56
C VAL A 80 -2.34 11.51 -1.44
N ASP A 81 -3.03 11.77 -2.55
CA ASP A 81 -4.45 11.44 -2.66
C ASP A 81 -4.64 9.92 -2.70
N ILE A 82 -5.14 9.37 -1.59
CA ILE A 82 -5.38 7.95 -1.42
C ILE A 82 -6.41 7.43 -2.42
N GLN A 83 -7.43 8.21 -2.76
CA GLN A 83 -8.47 7.74 -3.69
C GLN A 83 -7.91 7.56 -5.10
N THR A 84 -7.09 8.50 -5.58
CA THR A 84 -6.34 8.32 -6.83
C THR A 84 -5.42 7.10 -6.79
N ALA A 85 -4.71 6.88 -5.69
CA ALA A 85 -3.86 5.69 -5.53
C ALA A 85 -4.69 4.38 -5.58
N VAL A 86 -5.87 4.35 -4.97
CA VAL A 86 -6.80 3.21 -5.01
C VAL A 86 -7.29 2.94 -6.43
N ILE A 87 -7.64 4.00 -7.19
CA ILE A 87 -8.03 3.88 -8.60
C ILE A 87 -6.89 3.27 -9.43
N TYR A 88 -5.66 3.76 -9.25
CA TYR A 88 -4.48 3.20 -9.90
C TYR A 88 -4.27 1.72 -9.52
N PHE A 89 -4.36 1.39 -8.24
CA PHE A 89 -4.22 0.00 -7.75
C PHE A 89 -5.28 -0.93 -8.32
N ARG A 90 -6.52 -0.45 -8.47
CA ARG A 90 -7.60 -1.19 -9.12
C ARG A 90 -7.32 -1.41 -10.61
N ALA A 91 -6.80 -0.40 -11.31
CA ALA A 91 -6.44 -0.52 -12.72
C ALA A 91 -5.30 -1.54 -12.97
N CYS A 92 -4.38 -1.67 -12.01
CA CYS A 92 -3.32 -2.66 -12.03
C CYS A 92 -3.77 -4.10 -11.71
N ALA A 93 -4.96 -4.28 -11.13
CA ALA A 93 -5.42 -5.59 -10.68
C ALA A 93 -6.14 -6.35 -11.80
N ARG A 94 -5.66 -7.56 -12.12
CA ARG A 94 -6.38 -8.53 -12.97
C ARG A 94 -6.76 -9.75 -12.16
N ARG A 95 -8.02 -10.17 -12.26
CA ARG A 95 -8.49 -11.37 -11.56
C ARG A 95 -7.97 -12.60 -12.29
N ASN A 96 -7.47 -13.57 -11.53
CA ASN A 96 -7.11 -14.89 -12.05
C ASN A 96 -8.36 -15.71 -12.40
#